data_AF-A0A7C9CH56-F1
#
_entry.id   AF-A0A7C9CH56-F1
#
_cell.length_a   1.000
_cell.length_b   1.000
_cell.length_c   1.000
_cell.angle_alpha   90.00
_cell.angle_beta   90.00
_cell.angle_gamma   90.00
#
_symmetry.space_group_name_H-M   'P 1'
#
loop_
_entity.id
_entity.type
_entity.pdbx_description
1 polymer ?
#
loop_
_entity_poly.entity_id
_entity_poly.type
_entity_poly.pdbx_seq_one_letter_code
_entity_poly.pdbx_strand_id
1 'polypeptide(L)'
;TIKMHYKEPFTCWRDAPEDHKVFSWNCFKTHFTWDPQHEALMKAEWKEKIRIRLKDRIYKVGKQPSDKLVVWVTDELRAGLKDKREHDDAFKTRSERNGKNKVEGPKAKIGHSQGSISSTMWFD
;
A
#
# COMPACT_ATOMS: atom_id res chain seq x y z
N THR A 1 -9.21 -6.17 -12.02
CA THR A 1 -8.41 -5.12 -11.34
C THR A 1 -8.62 -5.19 -9.84
N ILE A 2 -7.61 -4.89 -9.00
CA ILE A 2 -7.69 -4.86 -7.51
C ILE A 2 -8.98 -4.25 -6.95
N LYS A 3 -9.58 -3.30 -7.70
CA LYS A 3 -10.89 -2.66 -7.48
C LYS A 3 -12.03 -3.64 -7.08
N MET A 4 -12.12 -4.84 -7.66
CA MET A 4 -13.22 -5.78 -7.39
C MET A 4 -13.00 -6.66 -6.15
N HIS A 5 -11.78 -6.70 -5.61
CA HIS A 5 -11.39 -7.60 -4.52
C HIS A 5 -11.05 -6.87 -3.22
N TYR A 6 -11.07 -5.54 -3.19
CA TYR A 6 -10.97 -4.76 -1.96
C TYR A 6 -12.38 -4.53 -1.39
N LYS A 7 -12.88 -5.52 -0.64
CA LYS A 7 -14.27 -5.56 -0.14
C LYS A 7 -14.41 -5.26 1.35
N GLU A 8 -13.29 -5.10 2.05
CA GLU A 8 -13.28 -4.87 3.50
C GLU A 8 -12.31 -3.75 3.85
N PRO A 9 -12.58 -2.97 4.92
CA PRO A 9 -11.76 -1.84 5.30
C PRO A 9 -10.54 -2.30 6.12
N PHE A 10 -9.65 -3.13 5.57
CA PHE A 10 -8.39 -3.45 6.28
C PHE A 10 -7.40 -2.28 6.15
N THR A 11 -6.65 -1.98 7.22
CA THR A 11 -5.73 -0.82 7.26
C THR A 11 -4.28 -1.19 6.95
N CYS A 12 -3.97 -2.48 6.87
CA CYS A 12 -2.65 -2.97 6.48
C CYS A 12 -2.70 -4.32 5.76
N TRP A 13 -1.64 -4.65 5.03
CA TRP A 13 -1.54 -5.91 4.27
C TRP A 13 -1.62 -7.17 5.12
N ARG A 14 -1.16 -7.10 6.39
CA ARG A 14 -1.23 -8.25 7.30
C ARG A 14 -2.68 -8.65 7.56
N ASP A 15 -3.54 -7.65 7.70
CA ASP A 15 -4.96 -7.79 8.03
C ASP A 15 -5.82 -8.06 6.77
N ALA A 16 -5.20 -8.05 5.58
CA ALA A 16 -5.92 -8.37 4.35
C ALA A 16 -6.35 -9.85 4.36
N PRO A 17 -7.59 -10.15 3.94
CA PRO A 17 -8.06 -11.52 3.72
C PRO A 17 -7.13 -12.33 2.79
N GLU A 18 -7.05 -13.65 3.00
CA GLU A 18 -6.12 -14.50 2.25
C GLU A 18 -6.48 -14.59 0.76
N ASP A 19 -7.77 -14.59 0.44
CA ASP A 19 -8.26 -14.51 -0.94
C ASP A 19 -7.77 -13.22 -1.64
N HIS A 20 -7.78 -12.09 -0.95
CA HIS A 20 -7.23 -10.83 -1.46
C HIS A 20 -5.71 -10.92 -1.71
N LYS A 21 -4.98 -11.59 -0.81
CA LYS A 21 -3.53 -11.80 -0.93
C LYS A 21 -3.21 -12.68 -2.14
N VAL A 22 -3.92 -13.79 -2.30
CA VAL A 22 -3.77 -14.72 -3.44
C VAL A 22 -4.14 -14.04 -4.75
N PHE A 23 -5.26 -13.33 -4.80
CA PHE A 23 -5.70 -12.60 -5.98
C PHE A 23 -4.65 -11.56 -6.41
N SER A 24 -4.14 -10.77 -5.47
CA SER A 24 -3.16 -9.73 -5.75
C SER A 24 -1.84 -10.32 -6.26
N TRP A 25 -1.42 -11.49 -5.75
CA TRP A 25 -0.23 -12.18 -6.23
C TRP A 25 -0.43 -12.71 -7.66
N ASN A 26 -1.60 -13.29 -7.93
CA ASN A 26 -1.93 -13.78 -9.28
C ASN A 26 -1.98 -12.63 -10.29
N CYS A 27 -2.56 -11.47 -9.94
CA CYS A 27 -2.51 -10.28 -10.79
C CYS A 27 -1.08 -9.76 -11.02
N PHE A 28 -0.16 -9.95 -10.08
CA PHE A 28 1.23 -9.59 -10.31
C PHE A 28 1.88 -10.53 -11.34
N LYS A 29 1.67 -11.84 -11.19
CA LYS A 29 2.16 -12.86 -12.12
C LYS A 29 1.65 -12.72 -13.56
N THR A 30 0.48 -12.09 -13.79
CA THR A 30 -0.01 -11.85 -15.16
C THR A 30 0.80 -10.79 -15.92
N HIS A 31 1.59 -9.98 -15.23
CA HIS A 31 2.34 -8.88 -15.84
C HIS A 31 3.87 -9.05 -15.77
N PHE A 32 4.35 -9.95 -14.92
CA PHE A 32 5.77 -10.14 -14.67
C PHE A 32 6.10 -11.62 -14.68
N THR A 33 7.21 -11.95 -15.34
CA THR A 33 7.79 -13.29 -15.39
C THR A 33 9.19 -13.25 -14.78
N TRP A 34 9.60 -14.34 -14.17
CA TRP A 34 10.92 -14.51 -13.59
C TRP A 34 11.31 -15.99 -13.64
N ASP A 35 12.59 -16.26 -13.42
CA ASP A 35 13.09 -17.63 -13.29
C ASP A 35 12.52 -18.28 -12.02
N PRO A 36 11.91 -19.49 -12.10
CA PRO A 36 11.37 -20.21 -10.95
C PRO A 36 12.33 -20.35 -9.76
N GLN A 37 13.64 -20.39 -9.99
CA GLN A 37 14.63 -20.46 -8.90
C GLN A 37 14.57 -19.23 -7.97
N HIS A 38 14.04 -18.10 -8.46
CA HIS A 38 13.89 -16.85 -7.70
C HIS A 38 12.46 -16.61 -7.17
N GLU A 39 11.53 -17.57 -7.31
CA GLU A 39 10.12 -17.41 -6.90
C GLU A 39 9.99 -16.93 -5.44
N ALA A 40 10.77 -17.50 -4.53
CA ALA A 40 10.74 -17.14 -3.11
C ALA A 40 11.18 -15.68 -2.88
N LEU A 41 12.24 -15.24 -3.56
CA LEU A 41 12.75 -13.87 -3.49
C LEU A 41 11.75 -12.89 -4.09
N MET A 42 11.19 -13.19 -5.27
CA MET A 42 10.19 -12.36 -5.92
C MET A 42 8.94 -12.20 -5.07
N LYS A 43 8.49 -13.28 -4.44
CA LYS A 43 7.34 -13.25 -3.52
C LYS A 43 7.63 -12.40 -2.28
N ALA A 44 8.85 -12.45 -1.74
CA ALA A 44 9.25 -11.64 -0.59
C ALA A 44 9.29 -10.14 -0.94
N GLU A 45 9.97 -9.78 -2.04
CA GLU A 45 10.04 -8.41 -2.54
C GLU A 45 8.65 -7.86 -2.87
N TRP A 46 7.83 -8.63 -3.57
CA TRP A 46 6.46 -8.24 -3.88
C TRP A 46 5.63 -7.99 -2.62
N LYS A 47 5.71 -8.88 -1.61
CA LYS A 47 5.01 -8.72 -0.33
C LYS A 47 5.41 -7.43 0.38
N GLU A 48 6.68 -7.04 0.31
CA GLU A 48 7.13 -5.79 0.91
C GLU A 48 6.58 -4.57 0.16
N LYS A 49 6.67 -4.58 -1.18
CA LYS A 49 6.17 -3.48 -2.01
C LYS A 49 4.66 -3.32 -1.91
N ILE A 50 3.88 -4.40 -1.95
CA ILE A 50 2.43 -4.35 -1.83
C ILE A 50 2.02 -3.85 -0.44
N ARG A 51 2.73 -4.27 0.63
CA ARG A 51 2.50 -3.79 1.99
C ARG A 51 2.65 -2.28 2.12
N ILE A 52 3.74 -1.73 1.57
CA ILE A 52 3.99 -0.28 1.59
C ILE A 52 2.93 0.46 0.76
N ARG A 53 2.71 0.04 -0.48
CA ARG A 53 1.78 0.71 -1.41
C ARG A 53 0.35 0.73 -0.88
N LEU A 54 -0.10 -0.39 -0.31
CA LEU A 54 -1.44 -0.51 0.25
C LEU A 54 -1.61 0.42 1.45
N LYS A 55 -0.67 0.40 2.39
CA LYS A 55 -0.67 1.29 3.56
C LYS A 55 -0.76 2.76 3.13
N ASP A 56 0.06 3.18 2.17
CA ASP A 56 0.09 4.57 1.70
C ASP A 56 -1.20 4.96 0.98
N ARG A 57 -1.78 4.06 0.19
CA ARG A 57 -3.08 4.28 -0.48
C ARG A 57 -4.20 4.42 0.54
N ILE A 58 -4.32 3.51 1.50
CA ILE A 58 -5.36 3.56 2.54
C ILE A 58 -5.24 4.84 3.36
N TYR A 59 -4.02 5.21 3.75
CA TYR A 59 -3.78 6.45 4.48
C TYR A 59 -4.24 7.68 3.70
N LYS A 60 -3.99 7.73 2.39
CA LYS A 60 -4.47 8.82 1.53
C LYS A 60 -6.00 8.83 1.43
N VAL A 61 -6.62 7.67 1.21
CA VAL A 61 -8.09 7.53 1.12
C VAL A 61 -8.77 8.01 2.41
N GLY A 62 -8.25 7.61 3.58
CA GLY A 62 -8.78 8.04 4.87
C GLY A 62 -8.57 9.53 5.19
N LYS A 63 -7.74 10.25 4.42
CA LYS A 63 -7.47 11.68 4.57
C LYS A 63 -8.07 12.55 3.47
N GLN A 64 -8.47 11.97 2.34
CA GLN A 64 -9.01 12.73 1.22
C GLN A 64 -10.43 13.25 1.53
N PRO A 65 -10.76 14.48 1.09
CA PRO A 65 -12.12 14.98 1.14
C PRO A 65 -13.00 14.20 0.15
N SER A 66 -14.32 14.15 0.40
CA SER A 66 -15.28 13.30 -0.34
C SER A 66 -15.31 13.59 -1.83
N ASP A 67 -15.10 14.84 -2.22
CA ASP A 67 -15.03 15.32 -3.60
C ASP A 67 -13.82 14.80 -4.38
N LYS A 68 -12.79 14.28 -3.70
CA LYS A 68 -11.55 13.74 -4.31
C LYS A 68 -11.43 12.22 -4.18
N LEU A 69 -12.56 11.55 -3.97
CA LEU A 69 -12.62 10.10 -3.85
C LEU A 69 -12.03 9.42 -5.09
N VAL A 70 -11.18 8.42 -4.84
CA VAL A 70 -10.67 7.59 -5.93
C VAL A 70 -11.76 6.61 -6.33
N VAL A 71 -12.06 6.52 -7.63
CA VAL A 71 -13.17 5.75 -8.27
C VAL A 71 -13.32 4.29 -7.81
N TRP A 72 -12.37 3.73 -7.07
CA TRP A 72 -12.37 2.34 -6.61
C TRP A 72 -12.69 2.13 -5.12
N VAL A 73 -13.01 3.19 -4.37
CA VAL A 73 -13.39 3.09 -2.95
C VAL A 73 -14.87 3.46 -2.81
N THR A 74 -15.69 2.56 -2.28
CA THR A 74 -17.09 2.86 -1.95
C THR A 74 -17.19 3.71 -0.69
N ASP A 75 -18.28 4.45 -0.55
CA ASP A 75 -18.50 5.27 0.65
C ASP A 75 -18.54 4.43 1.93
N GLU A 76 -19.10 3.21 1.86
CA GLU A 76 -19.12 2.23 2.96
C GLU A 76 -17.70 1.82 3.37
N LEU A 77 -16.83 1.49 2.42
CA LEU A 77 -15.44 1.13 2.70
C LEU A 77 -14.68 2.30 3.32
N ARG A 78 -14.97 3.52 2.89
CA ARG A 78 -14.39 4.72 3.49
C ARG A 78 -14.91 4.94 4.91
N ALA A 79 -16.21 4.78 5.14
CA ALA A 79 -16.80 4.88 6.47
C ALA A 79 -16.15 3.86 7.42
N GLY A 80 -16.02 2.60 6.99
CA GLY A 80 -15.32 1.56 7.76
C GLY A 80 -13.83 1.85 7.98
N LEU A 81 -13.14 2.48 7.03
CA LEU A 81 -11.75 2.91 7.21
C LEU A 81 -11.62 4.08 8.20
N LYS A 82 -12.57 5.02 8.19
CA LYS A 82 -12.63 6.12 9.18
C LYS A 82 -12.93 5.58 10.57
N ASP A 83 -13.93 4.71 10.67
CA ASP A 83 -14.32 4.05 11.90
C ASP A 83 -13.13 3.31 12.54
N LYS A 84 -12.44 2.46 11.79
CA LYS A 84 -11.20 1.83 12.29
C LYS A 84 -10.13 2.86 12.67
N ARG A 85 -9.98 3.95 11.93
CA ARG A 85 -9.00 4.98 12.29
C ARG A 85 -9.31 5.67 13.62
N GLU A 86 -10.60 5.87 13.91
CA GLU A 86 -11.10 6.58 15.09
C GLU A 86 -11.29 5.66 16.29
N HIS A 87 -11.55 4.37 16.07
CA HIS A 87 -11.98 3.43 17.10
C HIS A 87 -11.12 2.15 17.23
N ASP A 88 -10.26 1.80 16.27
CA ASP A 88 -9.36 0.63 16.38
C ASP A 88 -8.06 1.02 17.13
N ASP A 89 -7.95 0.55 18.37
CA ASP A 89 -6.77 0.77 19.20
C ASP A 89 -5.50 0.15 18.59
N ALA A 90 -5.59 -1.00 17.92
CA ALA A 90 -4.45 -1.61 17.26
C ALA A 90 -3.95 -0.75 16.08
N PHE A 91 -4.87 -0.06 15.40
CA PHE A 91 -4.50 0.96 14.41
C PHE A 91 -3.82 2.17 15.08
N LYS A 92 -4.40 2.73 16.15
CA LYS A 92 -3.84 3.91 16.84
C LYS A 92 -2.44 3.65 17.37
N THR A 93 -2.24 2.57 18.13
CA THR A 93 -0.93 2.19 18.67
C THR A 93 0.12 2.04 17.57
N ARG A 94 -0.24 1.39 16.46
CA ARG A 94 0.66 1.22 15.30
C ARG A 94 0.93 2.54 14.59
N SER A 95 -0.06 3.41 14.48
CA SER A 95 0.08 4.75 13.89
C SER A 95 1.00 5.64 14.72
N GLU A 96 0.85 5.65 16.04
CA GLU A 96 1.70 6.38 16.97
C GLU A 96 3.15 5.88 16.93
N ARG A 97 3.35 4.56 16.97
CA ARG A 97 4.69 3.97 16.82
C ARG A 97 5.34 4.37 15.49
N ASN A 98 4.58 4.32 14.40
CA ASN A 98 5.08 4.77 13.08
C ASN A 98 5.37 6.28 13.06
N GLY A 99 4.62 7.08 13.80
CA GLY A 99 4.87 8.51 13.99
C GLY A 99 6.21 8.76 14.70
N LYS A 100 6.46 8.06 15.82
CA LYS A 100 7.73 8.14 16.57
C LYS A 100 8.93 7.65 15.75
N ASN A 101 8.72 6.69 14.84
CA ASN A 101 9.77 6.20 13.94
C ASN A 101 10.08 7.16 12.77
N LYS A 102 9.34 8.26 12.57
CA LYS A 102 9.71 9.32 11.62
C LYS A 102 10.81 10.20 12.22
N VAL A 103 12.04 9.66 12.23
CA VAL A 103 13.33 10.37 12.32
C VAL A 103 13.28 11.73 13.06
N GLU A 104 13.24 11.67 14.39
CA GLU A 104 13.88 12.70 15.21
C GLU A 104 15.37 12.38 15.25
N GLY A 105 16.12 12.94 14.30
CA GLY A 105 17.56 12.81 14.25
C GLY A 105 18.15 13.88 13.33
N PRO A 106 19.41 14.32 13.54
CA PRO A 106 20.00 15.48 12.87
C PRO A 106 20.15 15.35 11.33
N LYS A 107 19.73 14.22 10.74
CA LYS A 107 19.63 14.00 9.28
C LYS A 107 18.20 14.09 8.73
N ALA A 108 17.23 14.64 9.48
CA ALA A 108 15.83 14.80 9.06
C ALA A 108 15.58 15.85 7.96
N LYS A 109 16.60 16.21 7.17
CA LYS A 109 16.47 17.01 5.94
C LYS A 109 17.33 16.41 4.83
N ILE A 110 16.89 15.29 4.26
CA ILE A 110 17.11 15.05 2.84
C ILE A 110 15.72 15.12 2.23
N GLY A 111 15.36 16.33 1.78
CA GLY A 111 14.17 16.54 0.98
C GLY A 111 14.19 15.62 -0.24
N HIS A 112 13.00 15.17 -0.63
CA HIS A 112 12.69 14.45 -1.87
C HIS A 112 13.75 14.56 -2.98
N SER A 113 14.60 13.54 -3.15
CA SER A 113 15.17 13.25 -4.46
C SER A 113 14.09 12.55 -5.28
N GLN A 114 13.28 13.33 -5.99
CA GLN A 114 12.44 12.82 -7.07
C GLN A 114 13.33 12.35 -8.23
N GLY A 115 13.87 11.13 -8.11
CA GLY A 115 14.44 10.40 -9.23
C GLY A 115 13.38 9.51 -9.85
N SER A 116 12.55 10.05 -10.74
CA SER A 116 11.87 9.21 -11.73
C SER A 116 12.94 8.74 -12.72
N ILE A 117 13.39 7.49 -12.61
CA ILE A 117 14.09 6.85 -13.72
C ILE A 117 13.00 6.47 -14.74
N SER A 118 12.70 7.43 -15.61
CA SER A 118 11.91 7.25 -16.82
C SER A 118 12.60 8.06 -17.91
N SER A 119 13.61 7.48 -18.53
CA SER A 119 13.65 7.37 -19.98
C SER A 119 14.78 6.42 -20.35
N THR A 120 14.38 5.22 -20.76
CA THR A 120 15.13 4.44 -21.72
C THR A 120 15.21 5.27 -23.01
N MET A 121 16.39 5.80 -23.34
CA MET A 121 16.74 6.04 -24.74
C MET A 121 17.85 5.06 -25.09
N TRP A 122 17.47 4.02 -25.82
CA TRP A 122 18.37 3.21 -26.60
C TRP A 122 18.37 3.76 -28.04
N PHE A 123 19.58 3.96 -28.58
CA PHE A 123 19.99 4.17 -29.99
C PHE A 123 19.60 5.52 -30.65
N ASP A 124 20.47 6.19 -31.42
CA ASP A 124 21.68 5.77 -32.16
C ASP A 124 22.95 6.56 -31.83
#